data_AF-A0A8C0VYV0-F1
#
_entry.id   AF-A0A8C0VYV0-F1
#
_cell.length_a   1.000
_cell.length_b   1.000
_cell.length_c   1.000
_cell.angle_alpha   90.00
_cell.angle_beta   90.00
_cell.angle_gamma   90.00
#
_symmetry.space_group_name_H-M   'P 1'
#
loop_
_entity.id
_entity.type
_entity.pdbx_description
1 polymer ?
#
loop_
_entity_poly.entity_id
_entity_poly.type
_entity_poly.pdbx_seq_one_letter_code
_entity_poly.pdbx_strand_id
1 'polypeptide(L)'
;MPLNATFPDSFQQPNSHPFPHSPSSSYPNSPGSSSSTYPHSPTSSDPGSPFQMPADTPPPAYLPPEDPMTQDGSQPMDTNMMAPSLPSEINRGDVQAVAYEEPKHWCSIVYYELNNRVGEAFHASSTSVLVDGFTDPSNNKNRFCLGLLSNVNRNSTIENTRRHIGKGVHLYYVGGEVYAECLSDSSIFVQSRNCNYHHGFHPTTVCKIPSGCSLKIFNNQEFAQLLAQSVNHGFETVYELTKMCTIRMSFVKGWGAEYHRQDVTSTPCWIEIHLHGPLQWLDKVLTQMGSPHNPISSVS
;
A
#
# COMPACT_ATOMS: atom_id res chain seq x y z
N MET A 1 -0.13 -19.04 -23.05
CA MET A 1 0.96 -19.05 -22.06
C MET A 1 2.26 -19.33 -22.79
N PRO A 2 3.33 -18.59 -22.48
CA PRO A 2 4.52 -19.28 -22.01
C PRO A 2 5.03 -18.70 -20.68
N LEU A 3 5.45 -19.61 -19.82
CA LEU A 3 6.28 -19.36 -18.65
C LEU A 3 7.70 -19.03 -19.11
N ASN A 4 8.29 -17.96 -18.60
CA ASN A 4 9.70 -17.92 -18.17
C ASN A 4 10.03 -16.53 -17.62
N ALA A 5 10.04 -16.41 -16.29
CA ALA A 5 10.78 -15.38 -15.60
C ALA A 5 11.70 -16.11 -14.60
N THR A 6 12.98 -16.20 -14.94
CA THR A 6 14.04 -16.73 -14.08
C THR A 6 14.61 -15.57 -13.28
N PHE A 7 14.53 -15.63 -11.95
CA PHE A 7 15.15 -14.66 -11.04
C PHE A 7 16.47 -15.24 -10.50
N PRO A 8 17.50 -14.42 -10.26
CA PRO A 8 18.74 -14.89 -9.64
C PRO A 8 18.55 -15.12 -8.13
N ASP A 9 18.81 -16.35 -7.70
CA ASP A 9 18.92 -16.78 -6.30
C ASP A 9 20.18 -16.18 -5.67
N SER A 10 20.04 -15.24 -4.74
CA SER A 10 21.13 -14.80 -3.85
C SER A 10 20.63 -13.98 -2.65
N PHE A 11 19.82 -14.57 -1.75
CA PHE A 11 19.75 -14.09 -0.36
C PHE A 11 19.51 -15.25 0.60
N GLN A 12 20.61 -15.89 1.03
CA GLN A 12 20.59 -16.78 2.19
C GLN A 12 20.27 -15.97 3.44
N GLN A 13 19.17 -16.32 4.10
CA GLN A 13 18.86 -15.91 5.48
C GLN A 13 19.85 -16.56 6.45
N PRO A 14 20.46 -15.82 7.39
CA PRO A 14 21.04 -16.46 8.55
C PRO A 14 19.94 -16.85 9.56
N ASN A 15 20.01 -18.13 9.96
CA ASN A 15 19.21 -18.82 10.97
C ASN A 15 18.79 -17.96 12.18
N SER A 16 17.49 -17.95 12.47
CA SER A 16 16.93 -17.52 13.75
C SER A 16 17.17 -18.61 14.82
N HIS A 17 18.01 -18.29 15.80
CA HIS A 17 18.08 -19.06 17.05
C HIS A 17 16.88 -18.73 17.94
N PRO A 18 16.23 -19.73 18.57
CA PRO A 18 15.15 -19.49 19.52
C PRO A 18 15.73 -19.04 20.88
N PHE A 19 15.24 -17.90 21.38
CA PHE A 19 15.51 -17.44 22.74
C PHE A 19 14.75 -18.30 23.79
N PRO A 20 15.36 -18.59 24.95
CA PRO A 20 14.78 -19.47 25.95
C PRO A 20 13.70 -18.81 26.81
N HIS A 21 12.77 -19.66 27.24
CA HIS A 21 11.61 -19.41 28.11
C HIS A 21 11.91 -18.67 29.41
N SER A 22 11.08 -17.68 29.72
CA SER A 22 10.96 -17.09 31.07
C SER A 22 10.09 -17.98 31.97
N PRO A 23 10.43 -18.18 33.26
CA PRO A 23 9.68 -19.06 34.13
C PRO A 23 8.45 -18.38 34.75
N SER A 24 7.46 -19.24 35.01
CA SER A 24 6.21 -19.04 35.73
C SER A 24 6.32 -18.19 36.99
N SER A 25 5.43 -17.20 37.13
CA SER A 25 5.11 -16.55 38.41
C SER A 25 3.62 -16.74 38.72
N SER A 26 3.40 -17.55 39.74
CA SER A 26 2.15 -17.90 40.41
C SER A 26 1.53 -16.71 41.15
N TYR A 27 0.25 -16.44 40.91
CA TYR A 27 -0.57 -15.50 41.69
C TYR A 27 -1.08 -16.18 42.98
N PRO A 28 -1.12 -15.47 44.13
CA PRO A 28 -1.85 -15.95 45.30
C PRO A 28 -3.32 -15.52 45.31
N ASN A 29 -4.16 -16.41 45.85
CA ASN A 29 -5.60 -16.34 46.03
C ASN A 29 -6.10 -15.13 46.86
N SER A 30 -7.26 -14.62 46.46
CA SER A 30 -8.17 -13.79 47.29
C SER A 30 -9.29 -14.67 47.88
N PRO A 31 -9.76 -14.42 49.12
CA PRO A 31 -11.01 -14.99 49.61
C PRO A 31 -12.15 -13.95 49.61
N GLY A 32 -13.39 -14.39 49.35
CA GLY A 32 -14.58 -13.61 49.73
C GLY A 32 -15.80 -13.77 48.81
N SER A 33 -16.65 -14.72 49.15
CA SER A 33 -17.91 -15.13 48.53
C SER A 33 -19.05 -14.10 48.57
N SER A 34 -19.92 -14.10 47.55
CA SER A 34 -21.38 -14.06 47.75
C SER A 34 -22.16 -14.42 46.47
N SER A 35 -22.78 -15.61 46.50
CA SER A 35 -24.06 -16.04 45.92
C SER A 35 -24.76 -15.16 44.87
N SER A 36 -25.02 -15.71 43.67
CA SER A 36 -26.36 -15.64 43.04
C SER A 36 -26.53 -16.73 41.97
N THR A 37 -27.66 -17.43 42.08
CA THR A 37 -28.16 -18.55 41.28
C THR A 37 -28.73 -18.13 39.92
N TYR A 38 -28.48 -18.95 38.89
CA TYR A 38 -29.14 -18.92 37.58
C TYR A 38 -30.65 -19.16 37.68
N PRO A 39 -31.43 -18.66 36.71
CA PRO A 39 -32.34 -19.55 36.02
C PRO A 39 -32.33 -19.41 34.48
N HIS A 40 -32.81 -20.49 33.88
CA HIS A 40 -32.80 -20.88 32.48
C HIS A 40 -33.57 -19.97 31.49
N SER A 41 -33.11 -20.05 30.24
CA SER A 41 -33.74 -19.55 29.02
C SER A 41 -35.10 -20.19 28.74
N PRO A 42 -36.07 -19.45 28.16
CA PRO A 42 -37.19 -20.04 27.45
C PRO A 42 -36.92 -20.10 25.94
N THR A 43 -37.18 -21.27 25.39
CA THR A 43 -37.29 -21.58 23.96
C THR A 43 -38.62 -21.02 23.42
N SER A 44 -38.59 -20.19 22.38
CA SER A 44 -39.78 -19.83 21.61
C SER A 44 -39.65 -20.36 20.19
N SER A 45 -40.53 -21.30 19.87
CA SER A 45 -40.75 -21.89 18.56
C SER A 45 -41.51 -20.92 17.67
N ASP A 46 -41.00 -20.64 16.47
CA ASP A 46 -41.76 -20.01 15.38
C ASP A 46 -41.64 -20.88 14.12
N PRO A 47 -42.74 -21.29 13.48
CA PRO A 47 -42.72 -22.15 12.30
C PRO A 47 -42.78 -21.31 11.01
N GLY A 48 -41.68 -21.25 10.26
CA GLY A 48 -41.71 -20.67 8.91
C GLY A 48 -40.37 -20.21 8.35
N SER A 49 -39.48 -21.15 7.98
CA SER A 49 -38.39 -20.84 7.04
C SER A 49 -37.95 -22.10 6.26
N PRO A 50 -37.74 -22.04 4.93
CA PRO A 50 -37.66 -23.21 4.05
C PRO A 50 -36.25 -23.83 3.88
N PHE A 51 -35.32 -23.58 4.81
CA PHE A 51 -33.95 -24.12 4.71
C PHE A 51 -33.66 -25.06 5.88
N GLN A 52 -33.93 -26.35 5.67
CA GLN A 52 -33.61 -27.41 6.62
C GLN A 52 -32.61 -28.37 5.97
N MET A 53 -31.33 -28.25 6.35
CA MET A 53 -30.26 -29.18 5.99
C MET A 53 -29.94 -30.03 7.23
N PRO A 54 -29.94 -31.37 7.15
CA PRO A 54 -29.38 -32.20 8.21
C PRO A 54 -27.85 -32.33 8.06
N ALA A 55 -27.14 -32.18 9.16
CA ALA A 55 -25.75 -32.59 9.31
C ALA A 55 -25.67 -34.07 9.72
N ASP A 56 -24.79 -34.84 9.08
CA ASP A 56 -23.95 -35.92 9.68
C ASP A 56 -23.44 -36.89 8.59
N THR A 57 -22.13 -36.84 8.27
CA THR A 57 -21.26 -38.01 7.94
C THR A 57 -19.81 -37.57 7.59
N PRO A 58 -18.74 -38.20 8.16
CA PRO A 58 -17.33 -37.95 7.81
C PRO A 58 -16.81 -38.84 6.65
N PRO A 59 -15.59 -38.59 6.09
CA PRO A 59 -15.24 -38.88 4.69
C PRO A 59 -14.40 -40.16 4.49
N PRO A 60 -14.23 -40.67 3.25
CA PRO A 60 -13.14 -41.58 2.91
C PRO A 60 -12.01 -40.92 2.10
N ALA A 61 -10.80 -41.43 2.32
CA ALA A 61 -9.52 -40.97 1.81
C ALA A 61 -9.19 -41.47 0.38
N TYR A 62 -8.21 -40.76 -0.20
CA TYR A 62 -7.48 -40.94 -1.46
C TYR A 62 -7.08 -42.39 -1.81
N LEU A 63 -7.09 -42.76 -3.10
CA LEU A 63 -6.14 -43.66 -3.80
C LEU A 63 -6.45 -43.70 -5.33
N PRO A 64 -5.45 -43.52 -6.24
CA PRO A 64 -5.63 -43.68 -7.69
C PRO A 64 -5.35 -45.13 -8.15
N PRO A 65 -6.02 -45.67 -9.18
CA PRO A 65 -5.67 -46.97 -9.76
C PRO A 65 -4.51 -46.86 -10.77
N GLU A 66 -3.62 -47.84 -10.68
CA GLU A 66 -2.41 -48.07 -11.46
C GLU A 66 -2.67 -48.59 -12.88
N ASP A 67 -1.69 -48.35 -13.77
CA ASP A 67 -1.58 -48.84 -15.15
C ASP A 67 -1.62 -50.38 -15.28
N PRO A 68 -2.04 -50.89 -16.45
CA PRO A 68 -1.54 -52.15 -16.97
C PRO A 68 -0.61 -51.94 -18.18
N MET A 69 0.65 -52.30 -17.97
CA MET A 69 1.61 -52.71 -19.00
C MET A 69 0.99 -53.74 -19.96
N THR A 70 1.14 -53.54 -21.28
CA THR A 70 1.40 -54.64 -22.22
C THR A 70 2.43 -54.24 -23.26
N GLN A 71 3.30 -55.22 -23.48
CA GLN A 71 4.53 -55.31 -24.24
C GLN A 71 4.24 -55.53 -25.73
N ASP A 72 5.04 -54.94 -26.62
CA ASP A 72 5.87 -55.62 -27.63
C ASP A 72 6.14 -54.72 -28.86
N GLY A 73 7.31 -54.90 -29.49
CA GLY A 73 7.59 -54.37 -30.84
C GLY A 73 8.86 -53.53 -30.98
N SER A 74 9.98 -54.19 -31.17
CA SER A 74 11.30 -53.63 -31.47
C SER A 74 11.47 -53.09 -32.91
N GLN A 75 12.26 -52.01 -33.00
CA GLN A 75 13.24 -51.62 -34.04
C GLN A 75 12.96 -50.41 -34.96
N PRO A 76 14.04 -49.67 -35.34
CA PRO A 76 13.99 -48.27 -35.71
C PRO A 76 14.18 -48.05 -37.23
N MET A 77 13.61 -46.98 -37.77
CA MET A 77 14.02 -46.42 -39.06
C MET A 77 13.82 -44.91 -39.02
N ASP A 78 14.93 -44.18 -39.14
CA ASP A 78 14.97 -42.76 -39.45
C ASP A 78 14.13 -42.45 -40.69
N THR A 79 13.16 -41.56 -40.55
CA THR A 79 12.49 -40.94 -41.70
C THR A 79 12.37 -39.45 -41.44
N ASN A 80 13.35 -38.76 -42.01
CA ASN A 80 13.46 -37.32 -42.17
C ASN A 80 12.24 -36.77 -42.95
N MET A 81 11.27 -36.14 -42.27
CA MET A 81 10.17 -35.39 -42.90
C MET A 81 9.63 -34.26 -42.00
N MET A 82 9.32 -33.12 -42.65
CA MET A 82 8.73 -31.85 -42.17
C MET A 82 9.70 -30.83 -41.54
N ALA A 83 9.62 -29.52 -41.82
CA ALA A 83 8.45 -28.73 -42.18
C ALA A 83 8.79 -27.57 -43.16
N PRO A 84 7.79 -27.00 -43.85
CA PRO A 84 7.95 -25.80 -44.68
C PRO A 84 8.24 -24.57 -43.81
N SER A 85 9.12 -23.70 -44.31
CA SER A 85 9.41 -22.37 -43.78
C SER A 85 8.17 -21.47 -43.74
N LEU A 86 7.76 -21.04 -42.55
CA LEU A 86 6.80 -19.95 -42.36
C LEU A 86 7.48 -18.60 -42.65
N PRO A 87 6.89 -17.75 -43.52
CA PRO A 87 7.34 -16.39 -43.69
C PRO A 87 6.59 -15.44 -42.74
N SER A 88 7.22 -14.27 -42.56
CA SER A 88 6.61 -12.99 -42.17
C SER A 88 6.62 -12.65 -40.69
N GLU A 89 7.67 -11.88 -40.37
CA GLU A 89 7.61 -10.64 -39.59
C GLU A 89 6.20 -10.14 -39.30
N ILE A 90 5.82 -10.19 -38.03
CA ILE A 90 4.91 -9.20 -37.46
C ILE A 90 5.82 -8.30 -36.64
N ASN A 91 6.03 -7.11 -37.17
CA ASN A 91 6.70 -5.98 -36.55
C ASN A 91 5.92 -5.58 -35.29
N ARG A 92 6.10 -6.33 -34.20
CA ARG A 92 5.77 -5.86 -32.85
C ARG A 92 6.80 -4.79 -32.58
N GLY A 93 6.41 -3.52 -32.73
CA GLY A 93 7.25 -2.40 -32.32
C GLY A 93 7.85 -2.72 -30.95
N ASP A 94 9.16 -2.55 -30.81
CA ASP A 94 9.94 -2.90 -29.62
C ASP A 94 9.29 -2.35 -28.34
N VAL A 95 8.45 -3.17 -27.70
CA VAL A 95 7.94 -2.87 -26.36
C VAL A 95 9.06 -3.26 -25.41
N GLN A 96 10.02 -2.35 -25.24
CA GLN A 96 11.15 -2.55 -24.38
C GLN A 96 10.69 -2.49 -22.92
N ALA A 97 10.96 -3.54 -22.15
CA ALA A 97 10.65 -3.58 -20.73
C ALA A 97 11.31 -2.38 -20.01
N VAL A 98 10.50 -1.55 -19.37
CA VAL A 98 10.98 -0.39 -18.61
C VAL A 98 11.48 -0.85 -17.26
N ALA A 99 12.80 -0.82 -17.06
CA ALA A 99 13.41 -1.13 -15.77
C ALA A 99 13.21 0.01 -14.75
N TYR A 100 12.89 -0.37 -13.52
CA TYR A 100 12.84 0.54 -12.37
C TYR A 100 14.25 0.94 -11.95
N GLU A 101 14.45 2.23 -11.66
CA GLU A 101 15.69 2.78 -11.13
C GLU A 101 15.37 3.59 -9.88
N GLU A 102 16.18 3.44 -8.84
CA GLU A 102 15.95 4.10 -7.56
C GLU A 102 16.48 5.55 -7.61
N PRO A 103 15.62 6.56 -7.37
CA PRO A 103 16.03 7.96 -7.46
C PRO A 103 16.89 8.40 -6.27
N LYS A 104 17.66 9.48 -6.46
CA LYS A 104 18.50 10.10 -5.41
C LYS A 104 17.70 10.51 -4.17
N HIS A 105 16.48 11.01 -4.39
CA HIS A 105 15.52 11.29 -3.34
C HIS A 105 14.33 10.37 -3.57
N TRP A 106 13.90 9.63 -2.56
CA TRP A 106 12.80 8.68 -2.74
C TRP A 106 11.44 9.37 -2.66
N CYS A 107 11.35 10.50 -1.94
CA CYS A 107 10.17 11.36 -1.96
C CYS A 107 10.48 12.84 -1.75
N SER A 108 9.50 13.68 -2.10
CA SER A 108 9.41 15.06 -1.64
C SER A 108 8.13 15.27 -0.83
N ILE A 109 8.21 16.14 0.18
CA ILE A 109 7.12 16.43 1.11
C ILE A 109 6.86 17.92 1.09
N VAL A 110 5.60 18.30 0.88
CA VAL A 110 5.15 19.70 0.85
C VAL A 110 4.14 19.92 1.96
N TYR A 111 4.34 20.95 2.77
CA TYR A 111 3.43 21.29 3.86
C TYR A 111 2.41 22.36 3.45
N TYR A 112 1.20 22.18 3.95
CA TYR A 112 0.07 23.05 3.69
C TYR A 112 -0.67 23.41 4.99
N GLU A 113 -1.18 24.63 5.00
CA GLU A 113 -2.14 25.12 5.99
C GLU A 113 -3.41 25.53 5.24
N LEU A 114 -4.49 24.76 5.41
CA LEU A 114 -5.68 24.83 4.57
C LEU A 114 -5.31 24.63 3.08
N ASN A 115 -5.64 25.57 2.21
CA ASN A 115 -5.29 25.57 0.80
C ASN A 115 -3.96 26.30 0.48
N ASN A 116 -3.23 26.78 1.48
CA ASN A 116 -1.99 27.53 1.29
C ASN A 116 -0.77 26.63 1.46
N ARG A 117 0.13 26.61 0.47
CA ARG A 117 1.45 26.01 0.60
C ARG A 117 2.30 26.84 1.55
N VAL A 118 2.94 26.20 2.53
CA VAL A 118 3.73 26.88 3.56
C VAL A 118 5.15 26.30 3.59
N GLY A 119 6.15 27.15 3.37
CA GLY A 119 7.55 26.75 3.33
C GLY A 119 8.00 26.14 1.99
N GLU A 120 9.22 25.60 1.98
CA GLU A 120 9.80 24.90 0.85
C GLU A 120 9.45 23.41 0.86
N ALA A 121 9.66 22.74 -0.29
CA ALA A 121 9.51 21.30 -0.37
C ALA A 121 10.71 20.63 0.28
N PHE A 122 10.46 19.71 1.21
CA PHE A 122 11.48 18.86 1.81
C PHE A 122 11.79 17.68 0.89
N HIS A 123 13.06 17.35 0.69
CA HIS A 123 13.50 16.27 -0.20
C HIS A 123 14.21 15.18 0.60
N ALA A 124 13.59 14.01 0.68
CA ALA A 124 14.06 12.90 1.50
C ALA A 124 15.18 12.14 0.78
N SER A 125 16.42 12.27 1.29
CA SER A 125 17.56 11.49 0.80
C SER A 125 17.78 10.22 1.63
N SER A 126 17.52 10.28 2.94
CA SER A 126 17.54 9.11 3.80
C SER A 126 16.23 8.36 3.66
N THR A 127 16.28 7.03 3.73
CA THR A 127 15.13 6.14 3.76
C THR A 127 14.28 6.29 5.03
N SER A 128 14.70 7.09 5.99
CA SER A 128 14.01 7.33 7.26
C SER A 128 13.94 8.84 7.50
N VAL A 129 12.73 9.40 7.55
CA VAL A 129 12.50 10.84 7.72
C VAL A 129 11.42 11.13 8.76
N LEU A 130 11.69 12.11 9.61
CA LEU A 130 10.76 12.57 10.63
C LEU A 130 10.11 13.88 10.20
N VAL A 131 8.78 13.99 10.21
CA VAL A 131 8.06 15.24 9.99
C VAL A 131 7.35 15.61 11.29
N ASP A 132 7.74 16.72 11.92
CA ASP A 132 7.30 17.04 13.28
C ASP A 132 6.92 18.52 13.48
N GLY A 133 6.34 18.84 14.63
CA GLY A 133 5.88 20.20 14.99
C GLY A 133 6.93 21.04 15.69
N PHE A 134 8.18 20.57 15.81
CA PHE A 134 9.23 21.26 16.57
C PHE A 134 9.98 22.27 15.70
N THR A 135 10.97 22.94 16.28
CA THR A 135 11.68 24.09 15.69
C THR A 135 13.18 23.86 15.61
N ASP A 136 13.63 22.60 15.49
CA ASP A 136 15.06 22.29 15.43
C ASP A 136 15.68 23.01 14.20
N PRO A 137 16.59 23.97 14.43
CA PRO A 137 17.19 24.77 13.37
C PRO A 137 18.40 24.08 12.75
N SER A 138 18.79 22.90 13.24
CA SER A 138 19.89 22.15 12.64
C SER A 138 19.51 21.78 11.22
N ASN A 139 20.49 21.83 10.30
CA ASN A 139 20.31 21.42 8.90
C ASN A 139 20.23 19.88 8.78
N ASN A 140 19.48 19.24 9.68
CA ASN A 140 19.26 17.82 9.72
C ASN A 140 18.39 17.42 8.51
N LYS A 141 19.05 16.86 7.50
CA LYS A 141 18.42 16.46 6.24
C LYS A 141 17.42 15.31 6.37
N ASN A 142 17.29 14.70 7.55
CA ASN A 142 16.35 13.61 7.81
C ASN A 142 15.14 14.07 8.64
N ARG A 143 15.03 15.37 8.93
CA ARG A 143 13.99 15.93 9.79
C ARG A 143 13.35 17.16 9.16
N PHE A 144 12.05 17.12 8.95
CA PHE A 144 11.25 18.21 8.44
C PHE A 144 10.44 18.85 9.58
N CYS A 145 11.00 19.91 10.16
CA CYS A 145 10.42 20.64 11.28
C CYS A 145 9.38 21.66 10.80
N LEU A 146 8.10 21.36 10.98
CA LEU A 146 7.01 22.25 10.59
C LEU A 146 6.88 23.46 11.52
N GLY A 147 7.38 23.37 12.76
CA GLY A 147 7.24 24.38 13.80
C GLY A 147 7.88 25.73 13.47
N LEU A 148 8.98 25.72 12.71
CA LEU A 148 9.71 26.93 12.29
C LEU A 148 9.12 27.62 11.05
N LEU A 149 8.17 26.98 10.36
CA LEU A 149 7.56 27.54 9.16
C LEU A 149 6.59 28.68 9.52
N SER A 150 6.80 29.84 8.90
CA SER A 150 5.95 31.03 9.07
C SER A 150 4.83 31.07 8.04
N ASN A 151 3.66 31.56 8.45
CA ASN A 151 2.53 31.83 7.56
C ASN A 151 1.73 33.02 8.11
N VAL A 152 1.60 34.10 7.32
CA VAL A 152 0.88 35.32 7.73
C VAL A 152 -0.63 35.14 7.76
N ASN A 153 -1.15 34.16 7.01
CA ASN A 153 -2.58 33.84 6.93
C ASN A 153 -3.01 32.82 8.01
N ARG A 154 -2.12 32.52 8.95
CA ARG A 154 -2.37 31.53 10.00
C ARG A 154 -3.42 32.03 10.98
N ASN A 155 -4.46 31.23 11.21
CA ASN A 155 -5.51 31.51 12.19
C ASN A 155 -5.33 30.66 13.46
N SER A 156 -6.12 30.97 14.50
CA SER A 156 -6.05 30.32 15.81
C SER A 156 -6.27 28.80 15.77
N THR A 157 -7.09 28.29 14.84
CA THR A 157 -7.33 26.85 14.68
C THR A 157 -6.09 26.15 14.13
N ILE A 158 -5.40 26.77 13.17
CA ILE A 158 -4.13 26.27 12.63
C ILE A 158 -3.06 26.31 13.72
N GLU A 159 -2.89 27.42 14.43
CA GLU A 159 -1.92 27.51 15.53
C GLU A 159 -2.15 26.43 16.59
N ASN A 160 -3.41 26.21 16.97
CA ASN A 160 -3.74 25.17 17.94
C ASN A 160 -3.42 23.78 17.41
N THR A 161 -3.71 23.51 16.14
CA THR A 161 -3.40 22.22 15.51
C THR A 161 -1.89 21.97 15.46
N ARG A 162 -1.10 22.99 15.10
CA ARG A 162 0.37 22.91 15.06
C ARG A 162 0.99 22.51 16.39
N ARG A 163 0.46 23.02 17.51
CA ARG A 163 0.92 22.65 18.86
C ARG A 163 0.75 21.15 19.16
N HIS A 164 -0.24 20.51 18.54
CA HIS A 164 -0.55 19.09 18.75
C HIS A 164 0.13 18.17 17.74
N ILE A 165 0.89 18.69 16.77
CA ILE A 165 1.71 17.85 15.89
C ILE A 165 2.76 17.10 16.73
N GLY A 166 3.44 17.80 17.65
CA GLY A 166 4.41 17.18 18.55
C GLY A 166 5.51 16.46 17.78
N LYS A 167 5.78 15.18 18.12
CA LYS A 167 6.73 14.32 17.39
C LYS A 167 6.29 13.96 15.96
N GLY A 168 5.02 14.24 15.60
CA GLY A 168 4.50 14.12 14.24
C GLY A 168 4.48 12.70 13.69
N VAL A 169 5.05 12.50 12.51
CA VAL A 169 5.04 11.23 11.77
C VAL A 169 6.45 10.83 11.38
N HIS A 170 6.77 9.56 11.54
CA HIS A 170 7.96 8.94 10.99
C HIS A 170 7.59 8.21 9.70
N LEU A 171 8.20 8.63 8.60
CA LEU A 171 8.06 7.99 7.30
C LEU A 171 9.33 7.21 7.01
N TYR A 172 9.19 5.94 6.68
CA TYR A 172 10.33 5.12 6.30
C TYR A 172 10.04 4.25 5.10
N TYR A 173 11.09 4.09 4.29
CA TYR A 173 11.11 3.31 3.08
C TYR A 173 12.02 2.09 3.26
N VAL A 174 11.46 0.89 3.14
CA VAL A 174 12.18 -0.36 3.34
C VAL A 174 11.66 -1.41 2.35
N GLY A 175 12.57 -2.04 1.61
CA GLY A 175 12.22 -3.14 0.71
C GLY A 175 11.19 -2.80 -0.38
N GLY A 176 11.15 -1.55 -0.86
CA GLY A 176 10.15 -1.11 -1.85
C GLY A 176 8.79 -0.75 -1.25
N GLU A 177 8.68 -0.67 0.07
CA GLU A 177 7.46 -0.31 0.79
C GLU A 177 7.66 0.98 1.57
N VAL A 178 6.60 1.79 1.69
CA VAL A 178 6.59 3.01 2.50
C VAL A 178 5.62 2.83 3.65
N TYR A 179 6.08 3.15 4.85
CA TYR A 179 5.30 3.12 6.07
C TYR A 179 5.17 4.52 6.67
N ALA A 180 4.05 4.75 7.35
CA ALA A 180 3.82 5.92 8.19
C ALA A 180 3.53 5.48 9.62
N GLU A 181 4.40 5.88 10.54
CA GLU A 181 4.27 5.65 11.97
C GLU A 181 3.91 6.95 12.69
N CYS A 182 2.81 6.92 13.42
CA CYS A 182 2.32 8.07 14.16
C CYS A 182 3.06 8.19 15.50
N LEU A 183 4.02 9.12 15.58
CA LEU A 183 4.76 9.43 16.80
C LEU A 183 4.10 10.54 17.64
N SER A 184 3.17 11.28 17.05
CA SER A 184 2.36 12.28 17.73
C SER A 184 1.43 11.64 18.76
N ASP A 185 1.10 12.38 19.82
CA ASP A 185 0.04 11.99 20.77
C ASP A 185 -1.36 12.12 20.14
N SER A 186 -1.48 12.89 19.05
CA SER A 186 -2.69 13.01 18.24
C SER A 186 -2.65 12.11 17.02
N SER A 187 -3.80 11.59 16.58
CA SER A 187 -3.87 10.78 15.36
C SER A 187 -3.50 11.58 14.11
N ILE A 188 -2.96 10.86 13.12
CA ILE A 188 -2.79 11.33 11.75
C ILE A 188 -3.81 10.63 10.84
N PHE A 189 -4.09 11.23 9.70
CA PHE A 189 -5.12 10.76 8.76
C PHE A 189 -4.50 10.70 7.37
N VAL A 190 -4.56 9.57 6.70
CA VAL A 190 -3.81 9.31 5.47
C VAL A 190 -4.75 8.91 4.34
N GLN A 191 -4.61 9.55 3.19
CA GLN A 191 -5.19 9.12 1.94
C GLN A 191 -4.05 8.66 1.03
N SER A 192 -3.91 7.34 0.89
CA SER A 192 -3.06 6.71 -0.11
C SER A 192 -3.92 5.82 -0.99
N ARG A 193 -3.94 6.09 -2.29
CA ARG A 193 -4.71 5.28 -3.24
C ARG A 193 -4.16 3.86 -3.36
N ASN A 194 -2.84 3.69 -3.24
CA ASN A 194 -2.21 2.37 -3.23
C ASN A 194 -2.64 1.55 -2.01
N CYS A 195 -2.57 2.13 -0.82
CA CYS A 195 -3.08 1.49 0.41
C CYS A 195 -4.59 1.19 0.33
N ASN A 196 -5.39 2.12 -0.22
CA ASN A 196 -6.82 1.92 -0.36
C ASN A 196 -7.14 0.79 -1.33
N TYR A 197 -6.41 0.71 -2.46
CA TYR A 197 -6.55 -0.38 -3.43
C TYR A 197 -6.24 -1.73 -2.78
N HIS A 198 -5.13 -1.83 -2.04
CA HIS A 198 -4.72 -3.06 -1.34
C HIS A 198 -5.81 -3.63 -0.42
N HIS A 199 -6.52 -2.76 0.29
CA HIS A 199 -7.57 -3.13 1.23
C HIS A 199 -8.98 -3.16 0.61
N GLY A 200 -9.11 -2.92 -0.70
CA GLY A 200 -10.41 -2.87 -1.38
C GLY A 200 -11.29 -1.67 -0.98
N PHE A 201 -10.69 -0.60 -0.46
CA PHE A 201 -11.39 0.62 -0.10
C PHE A 201 -11.59 1.55 -1.30
N HIS A 202 -12.55 2.47 -1.18
CA HIS A 202 -12.72 3.53 -2.17
C HIS A 202 -11.42 4.35 -2.31
N PRO A 203 -10.98 4.75 -3.52
CA PRO A 203 -9.69 5.42 -3.73
C PRO A 203 -9.50 6.70 -2.90
N THR A 204 -10.59 7.37 -2.53
CA THR A 204 -10.57 8.60 -1.71
C THR A 204 -10.72 8.37 -0.21
N THR A 205 -10.78 7.11 0.25
CA THR A 205 -10.85 6.77 1.68
C THR A 205 -9.67 7.36 2.44
N VAL A 206 -9.94 7.79 3.67
CA VAL A 206 -8.96 8.38 4.58
C VAL A 206 -8.81 7.45 5.79
N CYS A 207 -7.65 6.82 5.91
CA CYS A 207 -7.33 5.92 7.01
C CYS A 207 -6.80 6.70 8.21
N LYS A 208 -7.38 6.50 9.39
CA LYS A 208 -6.87 7.05 10.65
C LYS A 208 -5.75 6.16 11.19
N ILE A 209 -4.61 6.77 11.53
CA ILE A 209 -3.50 6.11 12.23
C ILE A 209 -3.42 6.68 13.65
N PRO A 210 -3.83 5.93 14.68
CA PRO A 210 -3.72 6.35 16.09
C PRO A 210 -2.26 6.53 16.52
N SER A 211 -2.06 7.22 17.65
CA SER A 211 -0.74 7.38 18.26
C SER A 211 -0.08 6.03 18.54
N GLY A 212 1.20 5.89 18.19
CA GLY A 212 1.97 4.66 18.33
C GLY A 212 1.66 3.55 17.32
N CYS A 213 0.75 3.78 16.38
CA CYS A 213 0.45 2.83 15.31
C CYS A 213 1.26 3.14 14.03
N SER A 214 1.51 2.09 13.25
CA SER A 214 2.13 2.17 11.92
C SER A 214 1.20 1.58 10.87
N LEU A 215 1.21 2.16 9.67
CA LEU A 215 0.48 1.68 8.50
C LEU A 215 1.41 1.64 7.28
N LYS A 216 1.33 0.55 6.50
CA LYS A 216 1.92 0.49 5.17
C LYS A 216 1.09 1.36 4.23
N ILE A 217 1.66 2.47 3.79
CA ILE A 217 0.97 3.46 2.97
C ILE A 217 1.30 3.32 1.48
N PHE A 218 2.33 2.57 1.10
CA PHE A 218 2.65 2.29 -0.29
C PHE A 218 3.43 0.99 -0.46
N ASN A 219 3.19 0.26 -1.54
CA ASN A 219 3.97 -0.90 -1.97
C ASN A 219 4.32 -0.79 -3.48
N ASN A 220 5.62 -0.79 -3.80
CA ASN A 220 6.12 -0.68 -5.18
C ASN A 220 5.73 -1.87 -6.07
N GLN A 221 5.64 -3.08 -5.53
CA GLN A 221 5.29 -4.27 -6.32
C GLN A 221 3.83 -4.23 -6.77
N GLU A 222 2.94 -3.79 -5.89
CA GLU A 222 1.52 -3.60 -6.21
C GLU A 222 1.33 -2.48 -7.24
N PHE A 223 2.07 -1.38 -7.09
CA PHE A 223 2.07 -0.30 -8.09
C PHE A 223 2.58 -0.80 -9.46
N ALA A 224 3.64 -1.61 -9.49
CA ALA A 224 4.18 -2.19 -10.73
C ALA A 224 3.15 -3.07 -11.46
N GLN A 225 2.43 -3.90 -10.71
CA GLN A 225 1.39 -4.76 -11.27
C GLN A 225 0.24 -3.94 -11.87
N LEU A 226 -0.21 -2.91 -11.14
CA LEU A 226 -1.23 -1.98 -11.63
C LEU A 226 -0.77 -1.26 -12.90
N LEU A 227 0.46 -0.74 -12.91
CA LEU A 227 1.03 -0.07 -14.07
C LEU A 227 1.05 -0.98 -15.30
N ALA A 228 1.55 -2.22 -15.15
CA ALA A 228 1.60 -3.19 -16.23
C ALA A 228 0.20 -3.53 -16.79
N GLN A 229 -0.81 -3.62 -15.92
CA GLN A 229 -2.19 -3.85 -16.34
C GLN A 229 -2.77 -2.63 -17.06
N SER A 230 -2.55 -1.42 -16.54
CA SER A 230 -3.08 -0.16 -17.07
C SER A 230 -2.58 0.18 -18.46
N VAL A 231 -1.37 -0.24 -18.85
CA VAL A 231 -0.83 -0.03 -20.21
C VAL A 231 -1.78 -0.57 -21.29
N ASN A 232 -2.43 -1.72 -21.04
CA ASN A 232 -3.38 -2.32 -21.98
C ASN A 232 -4.72 -1.58 -22.07
N HIS A 233 -4.98 -0.66 -21.13
CA HIS A 233 -6.22 0.12 -21.04
C HIS A 233 -6.05 1.56 -21.56
N GLY A 234 -4.92 1.86 -22.20
CA GLY A 234 -4.66 3.13 -22.88
C GLY A 234 -4.06 4.23 -21.99
N PHE A 235 -3.73 5.35 -22.64
CA PHE A 235 -2.97 6.46 -22.06
C PHE A 235 -3.64 7.09 -20.83
N GLU A 236 -4.95 7.34 -20.87
CA GLU A 236 -5.68 8.02 -19.80
C GLU A 236 -5.61 7.23 -18.48
N THR A 237 -5.81 5.92 -18.55
CA THR A 237 -5.72 5.01 -17.39
C THR A 237 -4.32 5.05 -16.77
N VAL A 238 -3.27 5.05 -17.58
CA VAL A 238 -1.89 5.15 -17.08
C VAL A 238 -1.64 6.53 -16.48
N TYR A 239 -2.08 7.61 -17.14
CA TYR A 239 -1.94 8.97 -16.63
C TYR A 239 -2.62 9.16 -15.26
N GLU A 240 -3.77 8.52 -15.04
CA GLU A 240 -4.46 8.53 -13.74
C GLU A 240 -3.63 7.93 -12.59
N LEU A 241 -2.71 7.00 -12.88
CA LEU A 241 -1.80 6.42 -11.88
C LEU A 241 -0.83 7.45 -11.30
N THR A 242 -0.68 8.63 -11.90
CA THR A 242 0.02 9.76 -11.27
C THR A 242 -0.55 10.05 -9.88
N LYS A 243 -1.88 9.92 -9.73
CA LYS A 243 -2.59 10.13 -8.46
C LYS A 243 -2.28 9.04 -7.42
N MET A 244 -1.75 7.88 -7.83
CA MET A 244 -1.28 6.83 -6.91
C MET A 244 0.06 7.19 -6.26
N CYS A 245 0.87 7.98 -6.97
CA CYS A 245 2.21 8.37 -6.52
C CYS A 245 2.20 9.56 -5.53
N THR A 246 1.01 10.11 -5.27
CA THR A 246 0.78 11.20 -4.32
C THR A 246 -0.01 10.69 -3.12
N ILE A 247 0.54 10.90 -1.93
CA ILE A 247 -0.11 10.54 -0.66
C ILE A 247 -0.37 11.84 0.11
N ARG A 248 -1.58 11.97 0.66
CA ARG A 248 -1.97 13.13 1.47
C ARG A 248 -2.14 12.71 2.91
N MET A 249 -1.63 13.51 3.83
CA MET A 249 -1.70 13.22 5.26
C MET A 249 -2.02 14.47 6.07
N SER A 250 -3.06 14.42 6.89
CA SER A 250 -3.42 15.49 7.82
C SER A 250 -3.01 15.15 9.25
N PHE A 251 -2.59 16.16 9.99
CA PHE A 251 -2.28 16.05 11.41
C PHE A 251 -3.50 16.45 12.25
N VAL A 252 -3.80 15.66 13.30
CA VAL A 252 -4.80 15.93 14.34
C VAL A 252 -6.26 15.91 13.86
N LYS A 253 -6.56 16.41 12.65
CA LYS A 253 -7.92 16.56 12.11
C LYS A 253 -8.12 15.67 10.89
N GLY A 254 -9.13 14.80 10.93
CA GLY A 254 -9.55 13.99 9.80
C GLY A 254 -10.39 14.76 8.77
N TRP A 255 -10.48 14.18 7.57
CA TRP A 255 -11.33 14.63 6.47
C TRP A 255 -11.87 13.42 5.69
N GLY A 256 -12.83 13.66 4.80
CA GLY A 256 -13.48 12.64 3.97
C GLY A 256 -14.88 12.28 4.48
N ALA A 257 -15.43 11.20 3.94
CA ALA A 257 -16.83 10.80 4.13
C ALA A 257 -17.25 10.64 5.60
N GLU A 258 -16.32 10.28 6.48
CA GLU A 258 -16.57 10.05 7.92
C GLU A 258 -16.38 11.30 8.79
N TYR A 259 -16.03 12.44 8.21
CA TYR A 259 -15.67 13.66 8.95
C TYR A 259 -16.47 14.86 8.46
N HIS A 260 -16.55 15.90 9.28
CA HIS A 260 -17.19 17.16 8.87
C HIS A 260 -16.47 17.82 7.68
N ARG A 261 -15.14 17.71 7.62
CA ARG A 261 -14.31 18.24 6.53
C ARG A 261 -14.33 17.25 5.38
N GLN A 262 -14.78 17.67 4.21
CA GLN A 262 -14.84 16.79 3.03
C GLN A 262 -13.57 16.83 2.18
N ASP A 263 -12.82 17.94 2.23
CA ASP A 263 -11.58 18.12 1.47
C ASP A 263 -10.37 18.28 2.42
N VAL A 264 -9.21 17.78 1.99
CA VAL A 264 -7.95 17.92 2.75
C VAL A 264 -7.57 19.39 2.97
N THR A 265 -7.92 20.28 2.04
CA THR A 265 -7.69 21.73 2.12
C THR A 265 -8.53 22.41 3.19
N SER A 266 -9.50 21.70 3.77
CA SER A 266 -10.24 22.14 4.96
C SER A 266 -9.56 21.74 6.28
N THR A 267 -8.49 20.93 6.21
CA THR A 267 -7.71 20.54 7.38
C THR A 267 -6.68 21.62 7.72
N PRO A 268 -6.45 21.93 9.01
CA PRO A 268 -5.60 23.06 9.37
C PRO A 268 -4.12 22.84 9.04
N CYS A 269 -3.63 21.60 9.09
CA CYS A 269 -2.23 21.23 8.89
C CYS A 269 -2.16 19.88 8.18
N TRP A 270 -1.59 19.84 6.98
CA TRP A 270 -1.43 18.60 6.24
C TRP A 270 -0.19 18.65 5.34
N ILE A 271 0.26 17.49 4.90
CA ILE A 271 1.37 17.31 3.97
C ILE A 271 0.93 16.52 2.74
N GLU A 272 1.56 16.84 1.61
CA GLU A 272 1.49 16.09 0.37
C GLU A 272 2.86 15.46 0.11
N ILE A 273 2.87 14.14 -0.08
CA ILE A 273 4.07 13.33 -0.28
C ILE A 273 4.05 12.84 -1.73
N HIS A 274 5.12 13.12 -2.47
CA HIS A 274 5.31 12.66 -3.85
C HIS A 274 6.40 11.60 -3.88
N LEU A 275 6.06 10.39 -4.31
CA LEU A 275 7.00 9.26 -4.39
C LEU A 275 7.74 9.29 -5.74
N HIS A 276 9.03 9.58 -5.73
CA HIS A 276 9.80 9.85 -6.95
C HIS A 276 10.05 8.58 -7.77
N GLY A 277 10.26 7.44 -7.12
CA GLY A 277 10.49 6.17 -7.83
C GLY A 277 9.29 5.76 -8.68
N PRO A 278 8.08 5.63 -8.10
CA PRO A 278 6.85 5.39 -8.85
C PRO A 278 6.58 6.43 -9.95
N LEU A 279 6.80 7.71 -9.67
CA LEU A 279 6.64 8.78 -10.68
C LEU A 279 7.61 8.62 -11.86
N GLN A 280 8.88 8.33 -11.59
CA GLN A 280 9.89 8.13 -12.63
C GLN A 280 9.58 6.90 -13.48
N TRP A 281 9.08 5.83 -12.86
CA TRP A 281 8.65 4.64 -13.62
C TRP A 281 7.45 4.96 -14.51
N LEU A 282 6.46 5.67 -13.97
CA LEU A 282 5.29 6.09 -14.71
C LEU A 282 5.67 6.98 -15.91
N ASP A 283 6.57 7.94 -15.72
CA ASP A 283 7.06 8.85 -16.75
C ASP A 283 7.72 8.09 -17.93
N LYS A 284 8.56 7.10 -17.61
CA LYS A 284 9.18 6.24 -18.64
C LYS A 284 8.14 5.47 -19.47
N VAL A 285 7.07 4.97 -18.83
CA VAL A 285 5.98 4.28 -19.53
C VAL A 285 5.16 5.23 -20.38
N LEU A 286 4.75 6.38 -19.83
CA LEU A 286 3.97 7.39 -20.55
C LEU A 286 4.71 7.93 -21.78
N THR A 287 6.03 8.10 -21.68
CA THR A 287 6.87 8.54 -22.80
C THR A 287 6.82 7.56 -23.99
N GLN A 288 6.63 6.27 -23.74
CA GLN A 288 6.52 5.25 -24.79
C GLN A 288 5.12 5.11 -25.37
N MET A 289 4.07 5.56 -24.68
CA MET A 289 2.67 5.38 -25.09
C MET A 289 2.16 6.42 -26.10
N GLY A 290 2.93 7.47 -26.40
CA GLY A 290 2.54 8.53 -27.33
C GLY A 290 1.49 9.50 -26.77
N SER A 291 0.94 10.36 -27.65
CA SER A 291 0.01 11.42 -27.27
C SER A 291 -1.43 10.92 -27.07
N PRO A 292 -2.25 11.60 -26.24
CA PRO A 292 -3.68 11.31 -26.12
C PRO A 292 -4.39 11.36 -27.48
N HIS A 293 -5.39 10.49 -27.67
CA HIS A 293 -6.16 10.43 -28.92
C HIS A 293 -7.02 11.68 -29.18
N ASN A 294 -7.41 12.40 -28.11
CA ASN A 294 -8.23 13.61 -28.22
C ASN A 294 -7.35 14.88 -28.24
N PRO A 295 -7.30 15.62 -29.36
CA PRO A 295 -6.59 16.90 -29.40
C PRO A 295 -7.30 17.93 -28.52
N ILE A 296 -6.53 18.61 -27.69
CA ILE A 296 -7.03 19.72 -26.87
C ILE A 296 -7.08 20.98 -27.74
N SER A 297 -8.23 21.66 -27.78
CA SER A 297 -8.38 22.94 -28.48
C SER A 297 -7.65 24.06 -27.74
N SER A 298 -6.83 24.84 -28.44
CA SER A 298 -6.15 26.02 -27.91
C SER A 298 -7.05 27.24 -27.71
N VAL A 299 -8.36 27.14 -27.99
CA VAL A 299 -9.33 28.24 -27.97
C VAL A 299 -10.52 27.94 -27.03
N SER A 300 -10.30 27.08 -26.04
CA SER A 300 -11.34 26.70 -25.06
C SER A 300 -11.54 27.77 -23.98
#